data_AF-A0A519YE76-F1
#
_entry.id   AF-A0A519YE76-F1
#
_cell.length_a   1.000
_cell.length_b   1.000
_cell.length_c   1.000
_cell.angle_alpha   90.00
_cell.angle_beta   90.00
_cell.angle_gamma   90.00
#
_symmetry.space_group_name_H-M   'P 1'
#
loop_
_entity.id
_entity.type
_entity.pdbx_description
1 polymer ?
#
loop_
_entity_poly.entity_id
_entity_poly.type
_entity_poly.pdbx_seq_one_letter_code
_entity_poly.pdbx_strand_id
1 'polypeptide(L)' 'DIEGVEKLNEGVTPKTMKVTATRENGEKVVFDAVVRIDTPGEADYYRNGGILQYVLRNMIKR' A
#
# COMPACT_ATOMS: atom_id res chain seq x y z
N ASP A 1 -12.82 -0.21 3.69
CA ASP A 1 -12.56 0.38 2.37
C ASP A 1 -11.44 1.40 2.49
N ILE A 2 -10.55 1.48 1.51
CA ILE A 2 -9.36 2.35 1.54
C ILE A 2 -9.34 3.15 0.23
N GLU A 3 -9.55 4.45 0.33
CA GLU A 3 -9.60 5.32 -0.85
C GLU A 3 -8.19 5.61 -1.39
N GLY A 4 -8.00 5.49 -2.71
CA GLY A 4 -6.76 5.88 -3.36
C GLY A 4 -5.61 4.85 -3.29
N VAL A 5 -5.88 3.63 -2.81
CA VAL A 5 -4.85 2.59 -2.60
C VAL A 5 -4.14 2.19 -3.88
N GLU A 6 -4.84 2.29 -5.01
CA GLU A 6 -4.32 2.02 -6.35
C GLU A 6 -3.15 2.92 -6.75
N LYS A 7 -3.07 4.15 -6.21
CA LYS A 7 -1.98 5.10 -6.50
C LYS A 7 -0.61 4.61 -6.06
N LEU A 8 -0.56 3.67 -5.11
CA LEU A 8 0.66 3.00 -4.70
C LEU A 8 1.35 2.27 -5.87
N ASN A 9 0.57 1.78 -6.84
CA ASN A 9 1.06 1.09 -8.02
C ASN A 9 1.60 2.05 -9.09
N GLU A 10 1.23 3.33 -9.03
CA GLU A 10 1.64 4.38 -9.99
C GLU A 10 2.95 5.06 -9.59
N GLY A 11 3.63 4.57 -8.55
CA GLY A 11 4.86 5.17 -8.04
C GLY A 11 4.64 6.22 -6.95
N VAL A 12 3.40 6.53 -6.61
CA VAL A 12 3.07 7.53 -5.57
C VAL A 12 2.90 6.84 -4.22
N THR A 13 3.61 7.31 -3.19
CA THR A 13 3.45 6.83 -1.82
C THR A 13 2.91 7.95 -0.94
N PRO A 14 1.58 8.05 -0.74
CA PRO A 14 0.99 9.06 0.12
C PRO A 14 1.35 8.79 1.59
N LYS A 15 1.44 9.84 2.42
CA LYS A 15 1.72 9.69 3.86
C LYS A 15 0.53 9.17 4.66
N THR A 16 -0.68 9.46 4.20
CA THR A 16 -1.93 9.04 4.83
C THR A 16 -2.94 8.59 3.78
N MET A 17 -3.90 7.75 4.18
CA MET A 17 -5.02 7.34 3.35
C MET A 17 -6.32 7.38 4.14
N LYS A 18 -7.41 7.71 3.46
CA LYS A 18 -8.74 7.66 4.07
C LYS A 18 -9.23 6.22 4.14
N VAL A 19 -9.57 5.79 5.35
CA VAL A 19 -10.08 4.45 5.66
C VAL A 19 -11.51 4.57 6.13
N THR A 20 -12.39 3.78 5.52
CA THR A 20 -13.74 3.52 6.02
C THR A 20 -13.79 2.14 6.65
N ALA A 21 -13.95 2.07 7.97
CA ALA A 21 -14.18 0.85 8.71
C ALA A 21 -15.69 0.66 8.96
N THR A 22 -16.20 -0.54 8.68
CA THR A 22 -17.61 -0.89 8.93
C THR A 22 -17.68 -1.79 10.15
N ARG A 23 -18.45 -1.38 11.16
CA ARG A 23 -18.74 -2.18 12.36
C ARG A 23 -19.71 -3.30 12.04
N GLU A 24 -19.80 -4.30 12.92
CA GLU A 24 -20.74 -5.44 12.75
C GLU A 24 -22.21 -5.00 12.65
N ASN A 25 -22.57 -3.89 13.30
CA ASN A 25 -23.91 -3.29 13.24
C ASN A 25 -24.16 -2.45 11.97
N GLY A 26 -23.20 -2.38 11.04
CA GLY A 26 -23.29 -1.60 9.79
C GLY A 26 -22.88 -0.13 9.91
N GLU A 27 -22.59 0.38 11.11
CA GLU A 27 -22.10 1.74 11.31
C GLU A 27 -20.71 1.92 10.68
N LYS A 28 -20.48 3.06 10.02
CA LYS A 28 -19.21 3.37 9.35
C LYS A 28 -18.42 4.41 10.13
N VAL A 29 -17.14 4.13 10.34
CA VAL A 29 -16.17 5.07 10.92
C VAL A 29 -15.15 5.43 9.84
N VAL A 30 -14.98 6.72 9.58
CA VAL A 30 -14.04 7.25 8.58
C VAL A 30 -12.91 7.98 9.29
N PHE A 31 -11.67 7.64 8.94
CA PHE A 31 -10.49 8.27 9.53
C PHE A 31 -9.29 8.20 8.58
N ASP A 32 -8.30 9.06 8.81
CA ASP A 32 -7.02 9.01 8.10
C ASP A 32 -6.06 8.04 8.82
N ALA A 33 -5.50 7.09 8.07
CA ALA A 33 -4.48 6.16 8.54
C ALA A 33 -3.12 6.50 7.95
N VAL A 34 -2.05 6.35 8.73
CA VAL A 34 -0.67 6.58 8.26
C VAL A 34 -0.21 5.40 7.40
N VAL A 35 0.37 5.70 6.23
CA VAL A 35 1.04 4.70 5.38
C VAL A 35 2.48 4.54 5.87
N ARG A 36 2.83 3.32 6.30
CA ARG A 36 4.16 2.97 6.83
C ARG A 36 5.05 2.33 5.77
N ILE A 37 5.17 3.01 4.64
CA ILE A 37 6.22 2.77 3.65
C ILE A 37 7.26 3.87 3.91
N ASP A 38 8.24 3.54 4.73
CA ASP A 38 9.17 4.49 5.31
C ASP A 38 10.40 4.70 4.41
N THR A 39 10.64 3.81 3.44
CA THR A 39 11.75 3.91 2.49
C THR A 39 11.30 3.70 1.04
N PRO A 40 12.05 4.25 0.05
CA PRO A 40 11.78 3.96 -1.37
C PRO A 40 11.82 2.46 -1.71
N GLY A 41 12.72 1.70 -1.07
CA GLY A 41 12.84 0.25 -1.28
C GLY A 41 11.60 -0.53 -0.83
N GLU A 42 10.98 -0.13 0.29
CA GLU A 42 9.71 -0.73 0.74
C GLU A 42 8.58 -0.49 -0.26
N ALA A 43 8.54 0.68 -0.91
CA ALA A 43 7.56 0.97 -1.95
C ALA A 43 7.75 0.02 -3.16
N ASP A 44 9.00 -0.24 -3.54
CA ASP A 44 9.32 -1.18 -4.61
C ASP A 44 8.93 -2.61 -4.24
N TYR A 45 9.17 -3.03 -2.99
CA TYR A 45 8.73 -4.33 -2.50
C TYR A 45 7.21 -4.45 -2.51
N TYR A 46 6.50 -3.43 -2.01
CA TYR A 46 5.03 -3.38 -2.02
C TYR A 46 4.48 -3.54 -3.44
N ARG A 47 4.95 -2.74 -4.40
CA ARG A 47 4.51 -2.80 -5.81
C ARG A 47 4.81 -4.14 -6.49
N ASN A 48 5.81 -4.86 -5.99
CA ASN A 48 6.14 -6.18 -6.50
C ASN A 48 5.37 -7.32 -5.81
N GLY A 49 4.52 -7.04 -4.82
CA GLY A 49 3.82 -8.06 -4.05
C GLY A 49 4.70 -8.73 -3.00
N GLY A 50 5.78 -8.06 -2.57
CA GLY A 50 6.69 -8.49 -1.52
C GLY A 50 8.15 -8.52 -1.95
N ILE A 51 9.04 -8.55 -0.95
CA ILE A 51 10.51 -8.54 -1.14
C ILE A 51 10.99 -9.73 -1.98
N LEU A 52 10.47 -10.94 -1.74
CA LEU A 52 10.88 -12.14 -2.48
C LEU A 52 10.57 -12.00 -3.98
N GLN A 53 9.39 -11.49 -4.32
CA GLN A 53 8.98 -11.30 -5.71
C GLN A 53 9.81 -10.22 -6.40
N TYR A 54 10.12 -9.13 -5.70
CA TYR A 54 11.03 -8.08 -6.20
C TYR A 54 12.41 -8.67 -6.56
N VAL A 55 13.00 -9.44 -5.65
CA VAL A 55 14.33 -10.03 -5.85
C VAL A 55 14.33 -11.04 -7.00
N LEU A 56 13.39 -11.99 -7.03
CA LEU A 56 13.33 -13.02 -8.07
C LEU A 56 13.15 -12.41 -9.47
N ARG A 57 12.29 -11.40 -9.61
CA ARG A 57 12.10 -10.69 -10.89
C ARG A 57 13.35 -9.95 -11.34
N ASN A 58 14.09 -9.34 -10.40
CA ASN A 58 15.33 -8.64 -10.71
C ASN A 58 16.47 -9.59 -11.08
N MET A 59 16.47 -10.83 -10.57
CA MET A 59 17.44 -11.86 -10.96
C MET A 59 17.22 -12.35 -12.40
N ILE A 60 15.97 -12.43 -12.88
CA ILE A 60 15.65 -12.84 -14.26
C ILE A 60 15.96 -11.73 -15.27
N LYS A 61 15.86 -10.46 -14.86
CA LYS A 61 16.16 -9.29 -15.70
C LYS A 61 17.66 -9.02 -15.86
N ARG A 62 18.50 -9.71 -15.08
CA ARG A 62 19.96 -9.71 -15.21
C ARG A 62 20.40 -10.86 -16.10
#